data_AF-A0A0A6UGA4-F1
#
_entry.id   AF-A0A0A6UGA4-F1
#
_cell.length_a   1.000
_cell.length_b   1.000
_cell.length_c   1.000
_cell.angle_alpha   90.00
_cell.angle_beta   90.00
_cell.angle_gamma   90.00
#
_symmetry.space_group_name_H-M   'P 1'
#
loop_
_entity.id
_entity.type
_entity.pdbx_description
1 polymer ?
#
loop_
_entity_poly.entity_id
_entity_poly.type
_entity_poly.pdbx_seq_one_letter_code
_entity_poly.pdbx_strand_id
1 'polypeptide(L)'
;MFVRDRFYQLTSLAYYADGLITWGHGDGTDFAGLREALADGTLALAPPAGAPVHVPGLGGVTVTAEKTWWTVEALLGDIADEVDRLNDRPDSSHRAYQAFLDYAAAPGEATLEIARAAYHAVPEHRRIYMLGDMDQNDVPVRILLAEIGAEIPARSPGTTLTVTARSKDGALEYFRGQQPALDRWQARRTADGPEITAPLTIGRRVFPMGWPEDPGVEVLQTDYPAVVVHQGREYRSVAHAYWALSTSDPGRHDRIAAADRGFEAAALAAEAPRRDDWAAGRLAVMGALLRDKYRRHPALAATLLATGDARILSSGEMESRYWSTAGREGTNWVGRLLEVIRSELAASSAGLL
;
A
#
# COMPACT_ATOMS: atom_id res chain seq x y z
N MET A 1 -8.47 6.13 24.75
CA MET A 1 -8.04 5.83 26.12
C MET A 1 -8.43 7.01 27.01
N PHE A 2 -8.76 6.81 28.28
CA PHE A 2 -8.99 7.92 29.21
C PHE A 2 -7.82 8.03 30.18
N VAL A 3 -7.34 9.25 30.42
CA VAL A 3 -6.34 9.55 31.46
C VAL A 3 -7.03 10.23 32.64
N ARG A 4 -6.71 9.79 33.86
CA ARG A 4 -7.24 10.33 35.10
C ARG A 4 -6.32 11.44 35.61
N ASP A 5 -6.82 12.66 35.64
CA ASP A 5 -6.26 13.77 36.41
C ASP A 5 -7.32 14.25 37.43
N ARG A 6 -7.80 15.50 37.34
CA ARG A 6 -8.97 15.97 38.13
C ARG A 6 -10.31 15.46 37.60
N PHE A 7 -10.34 15.13 36.32
CA PHE A 7 -11.44 14.50 35.59
C PHE A 7 -10.83 13.52 34.59
N TYR A 8 -11.64 12.65 33.98
CA TYR A 8 -11.16 11.75 32.93
C TYR A 8 -11.09 12.51 31.62
N GLN A 9 -9.93 12.53 30.97
CA GLN A 9 -9.76 13.16 29.67
C GLN A 9 -9.58 12.10 28.58
N LEU A 10 -10.32 12.21 27.49
CA LEU A 10 -10.07 11.37 26.32
C LEU A 10 -8.71 11.75 25.71
N THR A 11 -7.83 10.77 25.59
CA THR A 11 -6.50 10.93 25.02
C THR A 11 -6.20 9.86 23.97
N SER A 12 -5.30 10.21 23.05
CA SER A 12 -4.74 9.29 22.08
C SER A 12 -3.61 8.48 22.74
N LEU A 13 -3.63 7.18 22.49
CA LEU A 13 -2.52 6.29 22.79
C LEU A 13 -1.71 6.11 21.50
N ALA A 14 -0.43 6.46 21.52
CA ALA A 14 0.49 6.24 20.42
C ALA A 14 1.49 5.15 20.81
N TYR A 15 1.87 4.33 19.85
CA TYR A 15 2.87 3.27 20.02
C TYR A 15 3.78 3.26 18.79
N TYR A 16 5.03 2.86 18.99
CA TYR A 16 6.09 2.90 17.99
C TYR A 16 6.72 1.52 17.78
N ALA A 17 7.49 1.37 16.70
CA ALA A 17 8.10 0.10 16.32
C ALA A 17 9.06 -0.46 17.38
N ASP A 18 9.71 0.41 18.15
CA ASP A 18 10.61 0.02 19.24
C ASP A 18 9.88 -0.43 20.52
N GLY A 19 8.55 -0.40 20.54
CA GLY A 19 7.73 -0.73 21.71
C GLY A 19 7.54 0.44 22.68
N LEU A 20 8.00 1.64 22.33
CA LEU A 20 7.68 2.85 23.09
C LEU A 20 6.19 3.16 22.94
N ILE A 21 5.55 3.51 24.06
CA ILE A 21 4.13 3.83 24.17
C ILE A 21 4.00 5.19 24.85
N THR A 22 3.21 6.09 24.27
CA THR A 22 2.95 7.42 24.85
C THR A 22 1.46 7.72 24.89
N TRP A 23 1.05 8.53 25.86
CA TRP A 23 -0.28 9.12 25.92
C TRP A 23 -0.18 10.61 26.30
N GLY A 24 -0.87 11.47 25.55
CA GLY A 24 -0.80 12.92 25.78
C GLY A 24 0.61 13.51 25.55
N HIS A 25 1.06 14.37 26.49
CA HIS A 25 2.34 15.10 26.40
C HIS A 25 3.41 14.60 27.39
N GLY A 26 3.26 13.40 27.95
CA GLY A 26 4.18 12.82 28.93
C GLY A 26 5.37 12.08 28.31
N ASP A 27 6.32 11.69 29.16
CA ASP A 27 7.41 10.78 28.82
C ASP A 27 6.85 9.41 28.39
N GLY A 28 7.52 8.77 27.44
CA GLY A 28 7.09 7.45 26.95
C GLY A 28 7.43 6.31 27.92
N THR A 29 6.67 5.23 27.81
CA THR A 29 6.83 4.01 28.60
C THR A 29 6.81 2.77 27.71
N ASP A 30 6.99 1.59 28.29
CA ASP A 30 6.88 0.29 27.61
C ASP A 30 5.54 -0.41 27.95
N PHE A 31 5.39 -1.66 27.53
CA PHE A 31 4.20 -2.45 27.84
C PHE A 31 3.98 -2.70 29.34
N ALA A 32 5.06 -2.77 30.13
CA ALA A 32 4.95 -2.98 31.57
C ALA A 32 4.41 -1.71 32.24
N GLY A 33 4.93 -0.54 31.87
CA GLY A 33 4.42 0.72 32.39
C GLY A 33 3.02 1.08 31.89
N LEU A 34 2.64 0.70 30.66
CA LEU A 34 1.24 0.81 30.22
C LEU A 34 0.31 -0.07 31.08
N ARG A 35 0.74 -1.30 31.40
CA ARG A 35 -0.03 -2.20 32.28
C ARG A 35 -0.16 -1.63 33.69
N GLU A 36 0.91 -1.07 34.24
CA GLU A 36 0.90 -0.42 35.56
C GLU A 36 -0.04 0.79 35.58
N ALA A 37 0.03 1.66 34.57
CA ALA A 37 -0.85 2.82 34.45
C ALA A 37 -2.34 2.44 34.31
N LEU A 38 -2.65 1.29 33.71
CA LEU A 38 -4.01 0.76 33.67
C LEU A 38 -4.43 0.15 35.03
N ALA A 39 -3.49 -0.47 35.75
CA ALA A 39 -3.75 -1.12 37.03
C ALA A 39 -3.96 -0.13 38.19
N ASP A 40 -3.21 0.98 38.21
CA ASP A 40 -3.32 2.01 39.25
C ASP A 40 -4.43 3.06 38.97
N GLY A 41 -5.08 2.95 37.81
CA GLY A 41 -6.16 3.81 37.34
C GLY A 41 -5.70 5.17 36.79
N THR A 42 -4.41 5.35 36.51
CA THR A 42 -3.90 6.49 35.75
C THR A 42 -4.51 6.53 34.35
N LEU A 43 -4.63 5.37 33.72
CA LEU A 43 -5.36 5.15 32.48
C LEU A 43 -6.58 4.26 32.73
N ALA A 44 -7.64 4.51 31.98
CA ALA A 44 -8.87 3.73 32.03
C ALA A 44 -9.42 3.48 30.64
N LEU A 45 -9.87 2.23 30.40
CA LEU A 45 -10.60 1.86 29.18
C LEU A 45 -12.01 2.47 29.17
N ALA A 46 -12.64 2.51 30.35
CA ALA A 46 -13.92 3.18 30.57
C ALA A 46 -13.86 3.94 31.91
N PRO A 47 -14.28 5.22 31.96
CA PRO A 47 -14.42 5.95 33.21
C PRO A 47 -15.62 5.40 34.03
N PRO A 48 -15.56 5.46 35.37
CA PRO A 48 -16.62 4.96 36.23
C PRO A 48 -17.89 5.82 36.14
N ALA A 49 -19.04 5.23 36.49
CA ALA A 49 -20.31 5.95 36.53
C ALA A 49 -20.24 7.15 37.49
N GLY A 50 -20.81 8.28 37.07
CA GLY A 50 -20.75 9.55 37.79
C GLY A 50 -19.46 10.35 37.59
N ALA A 51 -18.45 9.80 36.90
CA ALA A 51 -17.23 10.52 36.63
C ALA A 51 -17.42 11.61 35.56
N PRO A 52 -16.89 12.83 35.78
CA PRO A 52 -16.81 13.84 34.74
C PRO A 52 -15.74 13.42 33.71
N VAL A 53 -16.14 13.42 32.43
CA VAL A 53 -15.29 13.16 31.28
C VAL A 53 -15.20 14.42 30.43
N HIS A 54 -13.99 14.81 30.07
CA HIS A 54 -13.74 15.88 29.12
C HIS A 54 -13.24 15.31 27.80
N VAL A 55 -13.95 15.64 26.71
CA VAL A 55 -13.55 15.30 25.34
C VAL A 55 -13.03 16.58 24.68
N PRO A 56 -11.73 16.66 24.36
CA PRO A 56 -11.15 17.84 23.73
C PRO A 56 -11.91 18.26 22.46
N GLY A 57 -12.29 19.53 22.38
CA GLY A 57 -13.04 20.09 21.24
C GLY A 57 -14.55 19.82 21.24
N LEU A 58 -15.06 18.98 22.15
CA LEU A 58 -16.50 18.65 22.26
C LEU A 58 -17.11 19.13 23.59
N GLY A 59 -16.36 19.10 24.69
CA GLY A 59 -16.80 19.57 26.00
C GLY A 59 -16.84 18.45 27.06
N GLY A 60 -17.52 18.74 28.18
CA GLY A 60 -17.62 17.84 29.34
C GLY A 60 -18.95 17.09 29.41
N VAL A 61 -18.91 15.81 29.79
CA VAL A 61 -20.07 14.95 30.01
C VAL A 61 -19.88 14.09 31.26
N THR A 62 -20.95 13.79 31.98
CA THR A 62 -20.91 12.85 33.10
C THR A 62 -21.28 11.45 32.61
N VAL A 63 -20.45 10.45 32.92
CA VAL A 63 -20.72 9.06 32.53
C VAL A 63 -21.91 8.51 33.32
N THR A 64 -22.89 7.94 32.63
CA THR A 64 -24.10 7.39 33.25
C THR A 64 -23.93 5.94 33.69
N ALA A 65 -23.11 5.17 32.97
CA ALA A 65 -22.76 3.79 33.29
C ALA A 65 -21.39 3.45 32.70
N GLU A 66 -20.59 2.70 33.46
CA GLU A 66 -19.33 2.17 32.97
C GLU A 66 -19.62 1.10 31.90
N LYS A 67 -19.07 1.30 30.69
CA LYS A 67 -19.19 0.34 29.59
C LYS A 67 -17.87 0.27 28.83
N THR A 68 -17.28 -0.92 28.78
CA THR A 68 -16.13 -1.23 27.93
C THR A 68 -16.38 -2.57 27.23
N TRP A 69 -16.00 -2.63 25.96
CA TRP A 69 -15.97 -3.87 25.17
C TRP A 69 -14.56 -4.49 25.15
N TRP A 70 -13.61 -3.85 25.84
CA TRP A 70 -12.19 -4.18 25.82
C TRP A 70 -11.74 -4.58 27.22
N THR A 71 -10.94 -5.64 27.28
CA THR A 71 -10.12 -5.98 28.45
C THR A 71 -8.73 -5.37 28.30
N VAL A 72 -8.00 -5.24 29.40
CA VAL A 72 -6.61 -4.78 29.38
C VAL A 72 -5.75 -5.69 28.51
N GLU A 73 -5.90 -7.01 28.67
CA GLU A 73 -5.13 -7.99 27.89
C GLU A 73 -5.49 -7.94 26.39
N ALA A 74 -6.75 -7.69 26.03
CA ALA A 74 -7.15 -7.50 24.64
C ALA A 74 -6.49 -6.26 24.02
N LEU A 75 -6.43 -5.14 24.75
CA LEU A 75 -5.73 -3.94 24.29
C LEU A 75 -4.23 -4.19 24.13
N LEU A 76 -3.59 -4.79 25.14
CA LEU A 76 -2.15 -5.02 25.11
C LEU A 76 -1.76 -5.99 23.99
N GLY A 77 -2.56 -7.03 23.75
CA GLY A 77 -2.36 -7.94 22.63
C GLY A 77 -2.51 -7.24 21.27
N ASP A 78 -3.50 -6.36 21.11
CA ASP A 78 -3.68 -5.57 19.88
C ASP A 78 -2.49 -4.63 19.61
N ILE A 79 -1.96 -3.99 20.65
CA ILE A 79 -0.77 -3.13 20.53
C ILE A 79 0.45 -3.99 20.18
N ALA A 80 0.60 -5.18 20.78
CA ALA A 80 1.72 -6.08 20.48
C ALA A 80 1.71 -6.55 19.02
N ASP A 81 0.53 -6.94 18.50
CA ASP A 81 0.35 -7.29 17.08
C ASP A 81 0.72 -6.12 16.16
N GLU A 82 0.35 -4.91 16.53
CA GLU A 82 0.63 -3.71 15.74
C GLU A 82 2.12 -3.33 15.78
N VAL A 83 2.79 -3.52 16.93
CA VAL A 83 4.25 -3.40 17.02
C VAL A 83 4.94 -4.45 16.15
N ASP A 84 4.45 -5.69 16.12
CA ASP A 84 4.95 -6.71 15.19
C ASP A 84 4.79 -6.28 13.73
N ARG A 85 3.62 -5.76 13.37
CA ARG A 85 3.35 -5.21 12.04
C ARG A 85 4.29 -4.07 11.67
N LEU A 86 4.58 -3.16 12.59
CA LEU A 86 5.52 -2.05 12.38
C LEU A 86 6.98 -2.52 12.17
N ASN A 87 7.32 -3.74 12.61
CA ASN A 87 8.63 -4.36 12.46
C ASN A 87 8.68 -5.41 11.34
N ASP A 88 7.66 -5.49 10.48
CA ASP A 88 7.53 -6.52 9.44
C ASP A 88 7.63 -7.96 9.99
N ARG A 89 7.18 -8.16 11.24
CA ARG A 89 7.11 -9.47 11.90
C ARG A 89 5.68 -10.03 11.81
N PRO A 90 5.50 -11.36 11.78
CA PRO A 90 4.18 -11.96 11.79
C PRO A 90 3.46 -11.65 13.10
N ASP A 91 2.21 -11.23 13.05
CA ASP A 91 1.37 -10.99 14.23
C ASP A 91 0.97 -12.30 14.95
N SER A 92 0.26 -12.19 16.07
CA SER A 92 -0.21 -13.35 16.83
C SER A 92 -1.09 -14.28 16.01
N SER A 93 -1.95 -13.73 15.13
CA SER A 93 -2.87 -14.52 14.31
C SER A 93 -2.13 -15.35 13.28
N HIS A 94 -1.12 -14.77 12.62
CA HIS A 94 -0.27 -15.47 11.66
C HIS A 94 0.56 -16.56 12.34
N ARG A 95 1.14 -16.28 13.52
CA ARG A 95 1.86 -17.29 14.30
C ARG A 95 0.97 -18.47 14.70
N ALA A 96 -0.25 -18.19 15.16
CA ALA A 96 -1.21 -19.22 15.51
C ALA A 96 -1.65 -20.03 14.29
N TYR A 97 -1.93 -19.37 13.16
CA TYR A 97 -2.26 -20.02 11.90
C TYR A 97 -1.15 -20.99 11.45
N GLN A 98 0.11 -20.54 11.46
CA GLN A 98 1.25 -21.38 11.12
C GLN A 98 1.37 -22.59 12.06
N ALA A 99 1.18 -22.41 13.36
CA ALA A 99 1.23 -23.50 14.32
C ALA A 99 0.16 -24.58 14.06
N PHE A 100 -1.04 -24.20 13.58
CA PHE A 100 -2.05 -25.17 13.17
C PHE A 100 -1.74 -25.87 11.85
N LEU A 101 -1.08 -25.19 10.90
CA LEU A 101 -0.56 -25.85 9.70
C LEU A 101 0.49 -26.92 10.07
N ASP A 102 1.42 -26.58 10.95
CA ASP A 102 2.47 -27.50 11.41
C ASP A 102 1.86 -28.70 12.16
N TYR A 103 0.89 -28.44 13.04
CA TYR A 103 0.12 -29.49 13.72
C TYR A 103 -0.64 -30.39 12.73
N ALA A 104 -1.26 -29.82 11.69
CA ALA A 104 -2.00 -30.60 10.72
C ALA A 104 -1.08 -31.48 9.84
N ALA A 105 0.14 -31.00 9.56
CA ALA A 105 1.17 -31.73 8.82
C ALA A 105 1.76 -32.89 9.64
N ALA A 106 1.99 -32.69 10.94
CA ALA A 106 2.52 -33.71 11.85
C ALA A 106 1.73 -33.76 13.17
N PRO A 107 0.53 -34.37 13.19
CA PRO A 107 -0.31 -34.38 14.39
C PRO A 107 0.35 -35.12 15.55
N GLY A 108 0.54 -34.41 16.66
CA GLY A 108 1.06 -34.93 17.91
C GLY A 108 0.74 -34.02 19.09
N GLU A 109 0.90 -34.55 20.31
CA GLU A 109 0.57 -33.83 21.55
C GLU A 109 1.41 -32.55 21.72
N ALA A 110 2.73 -32.64 21.49
CA ALA A 110 3.62 -31.48 21.57
C ALA A 110 3.27 -30.38 20.56
N THR A 111 2.98 -30.75 19.32
CA THR A 111 2.55 -29.80 18.27
C THR A 111 1.18 -29.20 18.55
N LEU A 112 0.26 -29.96 19.15
CA LEU A 112 -1.05 -29.46 19.55
C LEU A 112 -0.91 -28.43 20.68
N GLU A 113 -0.01 -28.66 21.63
CA GLU A 113 0.21 -27.72 22.74
C GLU A 113 0.83 -26.41 22.25
N ILE A 114 1.76 -26.46 21.30
CA ILE A 114 2.29 -25.26 20.64
C ILE A 114 1.17 -24.49 19.94
N ALA A 115 0.33 -25.17 19.16
CA ALA A 115 -0.80 -24.54 18.47
C ALA A 115 -1.84 -23.98 19.44
N ARG A 116 -2.12 -24.68 20.54
CA ARG A 116 -3.01 -24.23 21.63
C ARG A 116 -2.49 -22.96 22.28
N ALA A 117 -1.21 -22.93 22.66
CA ALA A 117 -0.59 -21.75 23.26
C ALA A 117 -0.63 -20.55 22.30
N ALA A 118 -0.32 -20.77 21.02
CA ALA A 118 -0.37 -19.73 20.01
C ALA A 118 -1.79 -19.18 19.80
N TYR A 119 -2.82 -20.04 19.76
CA TYR A 119 -4.22 -19.62 19.68
C TYR A 119 -4.65 -18.75 20.85
N HIS A 120 -4.26 -19.12 22.07
CA HIS A 120 -4.62 -18.35 23.26
C HIS A 120 -3.85 -17.03 23.38
N ALA A 121 -2.67 -16.92 22.75
CA ALA A 121 -1.94 -15.67 22.63
C ALA A 121 -2.61 -14.66 21.68
N VAL A 122 -3.46 -15.10 20.75
CA VAL A 122 -4.28 -14.21 19.92
C VAL A 122 -5.32 -13.50 20.80
N PRO A 123 -5.46 -12.16 20.70
CA PRO A 123 -6.49 -11.41 21.42
C PRO A 123 -7.88 -12.03 21.19
N GLU A 124 -8.67 -12.16 22.26
CA GLU A 124 -9.92 -12.92 22.23
C GLU A 124 -10.90 -12.45 21.14
N HIS A 125 -11.04 -11.14 20.96
CA HIS A 125 -11.91 -10.54 19.94
C HIS A 125 -11.38 -10.72 18.51
N ARG A 126 -10.10 -11.10 18.34
CA ARG A 126 -9.48 -11.37 17.04
C ARG A 126 -9.49 -12.85 16.65
N ARG A 127 -9.62 -13.77 17.61
CA ARG A 127 -9.58 -15.22 17.35
C ARG A 127 -10.52 -15.66 16.24
N ILE A 128 -11.76 -15.15 16.23
CA ILE A 128 -12.76 -15.46 15.20
C ILE A 128 -12.31 -15.11 13.77
N TYR A 129 -11.41 -14.12 13.61
CA TYR A 129 -10.89 -13.66 12.33
C TYR A 129 -9.52 -14.25 11.98
N MET A 130 -8.92 -15.03 12.88
CA MET A 130 -7.54 -15.50 12.79
C MET A 130 -7.23 -16.26 11.49
N LEU A 131 -8.19 -17.04 10.98
CA LEU A 131 -8.01 -17.81 9.74
C LEU A 131 -8.21 -16.97 8.47
N GLY A 132 -8.75 -15.75 8.57
CA GLY A 132 -9.17 -14.95 7.41
C GLY A 132 -10.32 -15.55 6.59
N ASP A 133 -10.91 -16.65 7.06
CA ASP A 133 -11.98 -17.40 6.40
C ASP A 133 -13.32 -17.04 7.04
N MET A 134 -14.18 -16.31 6.29
CA MET A 134 -15.50 -15.87 6.77
C MET A 134 -16.59 -16.95 6.68
N ASP A 135 -16.29 -18.07 6.03
CA ASP A 135 -17.18 -19.21 5.96
C ASP A 135 -17.01 -20.10 7.19
N GLN A 136 -15.78 -20.28 7.68
CA GLN A 136 -15.48 -21.15 8.81
C GLN A 136 -15.07 -20.42 10.11
N ASN A 137 -14.63 -19.16 10.03
CA ASN A 137 -14.06 -18.41 11.15
C ASN A 137 -12.96 -19.23 11.86
N ASP A 138 -12.98 -19.29 13.20
CA ASP A 138 -12.07 -20.09 14.03
C ASP A 138 -12.65 -21.47 14.40
N VAL A 139 -13.78 -21.88 13.83
CA VAL A 139 -14.44 -23.15 14.17
C VAL A 139 -13.50 -24.35 13.99
N PRO A 140 -12.72 -24.47 12.89
CA PRO A 140 -11.79 -25.59 12.72
C PRO A 140 -10.78 -25.69 13.87
N VAL A 141 -10.26 -24.54 14.34
CA VAL A 141 -9.33 -24.48 15.46
C VAL A 141 -9.98 -24.96 16.75
N ARG A 142 -11.19 -24.44 17.05
CA ARG A 142 -11.93 -24.82 18.26
C ARG A 142 -12.28 -26.31 18.29
N ILE A 143 -12.55 -26.91 17.12
CA ILE A 143 -12.74 -28.36 16.99
C ILE A 143 -11.45 -29.13 17.34
N LEU A 144 -10.29 -28.69 16.83
CA LEU A 144 -9.02 -29.37 17.08
C LEU A 144 -8.62 -29.31 18.56
N LEU A 145 -8.85 -28.17 19.21
CA LEU A 145 -8.48 -27.92 20.61
C LEU A 145 -9.41 -28.57 21.64
N ALA A 146 -10.66 -28.87 21.28
CA ALA A 146 -11.65 -29.44 22.19
C ALA A 146 -11.55 -30.98 22.27
N GLU A 147 -12.00 -31.55 23.39
CA GLU A 147 -12.06 -33.01 23.57
C GLU A 147 -13.20 -33.64 22.76
N ILE A 148 -13.04 -34.92 22.39
CA ILE A 148 -14.12 -35.66 21.72
C ILE A 148 -15.30 -35.80 22.69
N GLY A 149 -16.50 -35.46 22.21
CA GLY A 149 -17.73 -35.40 22.98
C GLY A 149 -18.04 -34.03 23.59
N ALA A 150 -17.12 -33.07 23.54
CA ALA A 150 -17.39 -31.71 24.01
C ALA A 150 -18.39 -30.98 23.11
N GLU A 151 -19.24 -30.15 23.72
CA GLU A 151 -20.07 -29.18 22.99
C GLU A 151 -19.37 -27.83 22.94
N ILE A 152 -19.18 -27.31 21.74
CA ILE A 152 -18.58 -25.99 21.50
C ILE A 152 -19.54 -25.11 20.69
N PRO A 153 -19.43 -23.78 20.76
CA PRO A 153 -20.23 -22.89 19.90
C PRO A 153 -20.02 -23.24 18.42
N ALA A 154 -21.09 -23.32 17.62
CA ALA A 154 -20.91 -23.46 16.18
C ALA A 154 -20.60 -22.10 15.54
N ARG A 155 -20.48 -22.07 14.21
CA ARG A 155 -20.32 -20.83 13.45
C ARG A 155 -21.48 -19.85 13.69
N SER A 156 -22.71 -20.37 13.62
CA SER A 156 -23.92 -19.55 13.74
C SER A 156 -24.14 -19.17 15.21
N PRO A 157 -24.33 -17.87 15.52
CA PRO A 157 -24.63 -17.43 16.88
C PRO A 157 -25.80 -18.19 17.48
N GLY A 158 -25.66 -18.66 18.72
CA GLY A 158 -26.70 -19.40 19.45
C GLY A 158 -26.84 -20.88 19.08
N THR A 159 -25.98 -21.42 18.23
CA THR A 159 -25.92 -22.86 17.92
C THR A 159 -24.67 -23.51 18.50
N THR A 160 -24.75 -24.81 18.79
CA THR A 160 -23.62 -25.62 19.28
C THR A 160 -23.29 -26.74 18.29
N LEU A 161 -22.06 -27.25 18.37
CA LEU A 161 -21.62 -28.43 17.66
C LEU A 161 -20.97 -29.42 18.66
N THR A 162 -21.23 -30.71 18.47
CA THR A 162 -20.56 -31.75 19.24
C THR A 162 -19.28 -32.19 18.51
N VAL A 163 -18.17 -32.17 19.22
CA VAL A 163 -16.87 -32.56 18.67
C VAL A 163 -16.81 -34.08 18.54
N THR A 164 -16.58 -34.58 17.34
CA THR A 164 -16.45 -36.00 17.02
C THR A 164 -15.08 -36.28 16.40
N ALA A 165 -14.67 -37.56 16.33
CA ALA A 165 -13.47 -37.94 15.58
C ALA A 165 -13.53 -37.43 14.12
N ARG A 166 -14.70 -37.60 13.47
CA ARG A 166 -14.94 -37.12 12.10
C ARG A 166 -14.78 -35.59 11.96
N SER A 167 -15.27 -34.80 12.91
CA SER A 167 -15.10 -33.35 12.85
C SER A 167 -13.63 -32.95 13.04
N LYS A 168 -12.89 -33.64 13.91
CA LYS A 168 -11.44 -33.43 14.06
C LYS A 168 -10.68 -33.76 12.78
N ASP A 169 -10.98 -34.89 12.15
CA ASP A 169 -10.38 -35.27 10.86
C ASP A 169 -10.67 -34.21 9.79
N GLY A 170 -11.91 -33.73 9.70
CA GLY A 170 -12.28 -32.66 8.77
C GLY A 170 -11.55 -31.33 9.05
N ALA A 171 -11.32 -30.99 10.33
CA ALA A 171 -10.53 -29.81 10.69
C ALA A 171 -9.03 -29.98 10.37
N LEU A 172 -8.47 -31.20 10.48
CA LEU A 172 -7.11 -31.47 10.00
C LEU A 172 -7.02 -31.37 8.46
N GLU A 173 -8.00 -31.90 7.75
CA GLU A 173 -8.10 -31.78 6.29
C GLU A 173 -8.21 -30.32 5.84
N TYR A 174 -8.97 -29.50 6.57
CA TYR A 174 -9.06 -28.06 6.32
C TYR A 174 -7.67 -27.42 6.26
N PHE A 175 -6.82 -27.64 7.27
CA PHE A 175 -5.47 -27.08 7.31
C PHE A 175 -4.53 -27.70 6.28
N ARG A 176 -4.57 -29.03 6.09
CA ARG A 176 -3.78 -29.72 5.05
C ARG A 176 -4.12 -29.24 3.64
N GLY A 177 -5.36 -28.79 3.42
CA GLY A 177 -5.84 -28.26 2.15
C GLY A 177 -5.42 -26.83 1.84
N GLN A 178 -4.97 -26.05 2.83
CA GLN A 178 -4.68 -24.61 2.66
C GLN A 178 -3.49 -24.35 1.74
N GLN A 179 -2.33 -24.96 2.01
CA GLN A 179 -1.13 -24.72 1.20
C GLN A 179 -1.33 -25.12 -0.27
N PRO A 180 -1.84 -26.32 -0.60
CA PRO A 180 -2.11 -26.67 -1.99
C PRO A 180 -3.17 -25.78 -2.65
N ALA A 181 -4.14 -25.24 -1.91
CA ALA A 181 -5.13 -24.33 -2.45
C ALA A 181 -4.51 -22.96 -2.79
N LEU A 182 -3.65 -22.44 -1.92
CA LEU A 182 -2.88 -21.23 -2.18
C LEU A 182 -1.95 -21.42 -3.38
N ASP A 183 -1.22 -22.53 -3.45
CA ASP A 183 -0.32 -22.84 -4.57
C ASP A 183 -1.10 -22.91 -5.88
N ARG A 184 -2.27 -23.57 -5.89
CA ARG A 184 -3.16 -23.59 -7.06
C ARG A 184 -3.63 -22.21 -7.46
N TRP A 185 -4.00 -21.37 -6.48
CA TRP A 185 -4.45 -20.00 -6.74
C TRP A 185 -3.31 -19.14 -7.30
N GLN A 186 -2.11 -19.23 -6.73
CA GLN A 186 -0.92 -18.53 -7.23
C GLN A 186 -0.49 -19.05 -8.61
N ALA A 187 -0.66 -20.34 -8.88
CA ALA A 187 -0.41 -20.94 -10.18
C ALA A 187 -1.50 -20.63 -11.22
N ARG A 188 -2.63 -20.01 -10.84
CA ARG A 188 -3.63 -19.56 -11.82
C ARG A 188 -3.00 -18.49 -12.69
N ARG A 189 -2.67 -18.88 -13.92
CA ARG A 189 -2.38 -17.94 -14.99
C ARG A 189 -3.70 -17.34 -15.44
N THR A 190 -3.82 -16.02 -15.32
CA THR A 190 -4.88 -15.29 -16.00
C THR A 190 -4.73 -15.49 -17.50
N ALA A 191 -5.83 -15.65 -18.22
CA ALA A 191 -5.81 -15.88 -19.67
C ALA A 191 -5.09 -14.74 -20.43
N ASP A 192 -5.18 -13.53 -19.89
CA ASP A 192 -4.50 -12.33 -20.38
C ASP A 192 -4.14 -11.46 -19.18
N GLY A 193 -2.87 -11.52 -18.78
CA GLY A 193 -2.32 -10.74 -17.67
C GLY A 193 -0.80 -10.79 -17.71
N PRO A 194 -0.11 -9.76 -17.19
CA PRO A 194 1.33 -9.66 -17.35
C PRO A 194 2.02 -10.86 -16.70
N GLU A 195 3.03 -11.41 -17.37
CA GLU A 195 4.05 -12.20 -16.66
C GLU A 195 4.65 -11.26 -15.62
N ILE A 196 4.61 -11.63 -14.33
CA ILE A 196 4.95 -10.75 -13.20
C ILE A 196 6.30 -10.05 -13.48
N THR A 197 6.26 -8.79 -13.91
CA THR A 197 7.45 -8.03 -14.28
C THR A 197 7.65 -6.94 -13.24
N ALA A 198 8.87 -6.84 -12.70
CA ALA A 198 9.22 -5.75 -11.80
C ALA A 198 9.04 -4.39 -12.51
N PRO A 199 8.48 -3.36 -11.83
CA PRO A 199 8.36 -2.03 -12.42
C PRO A 199 9.72 -1.44 -12.80
N LEU A 200 9.82 -0.84 -13.99
CA LEU A 200 10.98 -0.06 -14.42
C LEU A 200 10.80 1.39 -14.00
N THR A 201 11.74 1.93 -13.22
CA THR A 201 11.72 3.36 -12.84
C THR A 201 12.65 4.17 -13.74
N ILE A 202 12.09 5.15 -14.44
CA ILE A 202 12.83 6.18 -15.19
C ILE A 202 12.90 7.42 -14.30
N GLY A 203 14.06 7.68 -13.71
CA GLY A 203 14.26 8.86 -12.89
C GLY A 203 14.68 10.06 -13.73
N ARG A 204 14.22 11.27 -13.37
CA ARG A 204 14.74 12.51 -13.94
C ARG A 204 16.20 12.69 -13.52
N ARG A 205 17.12 12.21 -14.36
CA ARG A 205 18.55 12.53 -14.31
C ARG A 205 18.81 13.70 -15.24
N VAL A 206 19.35 14.77 -14.70
CA VAL A 206 19.88 15.89 -15.49
C VAL A 206 21.35 15.58 -15.76
N PHE A 207 21.80 15.85 -16.98
CA PHE A 207 23.19 15.70 -17.39
C PHE A 207 23.80 17.07 -17.74
N PRO A 208 24.29 17.84 -16.74
CA PRO A 208 24.74 19.21 -16.96
C PRO A 208 25.92 19.35 -17.94
N MET A 209 26.70 18.30 -18.15
CA MET A 209 27.85 18.27 -19.05
C MET A 209 27.55 17.60 -20.40
N GLY A 210 26.26 17.37 -20.70
CA GLY A 210 25.83 16.64 -21.88
C GLY A 210 25.50 15.18 -21.58
N TRP A 211 24.69 14.58 -22.47
CA TRP A 211 24.22 13.20 -22.34
C TRP A 211 25.37 12.21 -22.54
N PRO A 212 25.38 11.08 -21.81
CA PRO A 212 26.35 10.01 -22.02
C PRO A 212 26.20 9.41 -23.42
N GLU A 213 27.27 8.79 -23.94
CA GLU A 213 27.27 8.12 -25.25
C GLU A 213 26.28 6.95 -25.31
N ASP A 214 26.16 6.18 -24.22
CA ASP A 214 25.15 5.13 -24.03
C ASP A 214 24.21 5.48 -22.86
N PRO A 215 23.13 6.22 -23.12
CA PRO A 215 22.16 6.65 -22.11
C PRO A 215 21.21 5.54 -21.65
N GLY A 216 21.19 4.35 -22.28
CA GLY A 216 20.30 3.25 -21.90
C GLY A 216 18.82 3.69 -21.80
N VAL A 217 18.17 3.40 -20.68
CA VAL A 217 16.75 3.74 -20.44
C VAL A 217 16.48 5.24 -20.26
N GLU A 218 17.52 6.06 -20.04
CA GLU A 218 17.36 7.50 -19.84
C GLU A 218 16.91 8.23 -21.12
N VAL A 219 17.05 7.59 -22.28
CA VAL A 219 16.48 8.10 -23.54
C VAL A 219 14.97 8.25 -23.52
N LEU A 220 14.29 7.59 -22.59
CA LEU A 220 12.84 7.62 -22.45
C LEU A 220 12.33 8.90 -21.78
N GLN A 221 13.22 9.68 -21.14
CA GLN A 221 12.87 10.98 -20.57
C GLN A 221 12.35 11.96 -21.63
N THR A 222 11.47 12.89 -21.24
CA THR A 222 10.93 13.88 -22.19
C THR A 222 11.96 14.95 -22.58
N ASP A 223 12.97 15.18 -21.73
CA ASP A 223 14.07 16.13 -21.95
C ASP A 223 15.17 15.56 -22.87
N TYR A 224 15.22 14.23 -23.07
CA TYR A 224 16.21 13.62 -23.95
C TYR A 224 16.21 14.30 -25.34
N PRO A 225 17.37 14.73 -25.88
CA PRO A 225 17.50 15.55 -27.09
C PRO A 225 17.16 14.74 -28.35
N ALA A 226 15.87 14.52 -28.54
CA ALA A 226 15.28 13.86 -29.69
C ALA A 226 14.31 14.82 -30.36
N VAL A 227 14.65 15.24 -31.58
CA VAL A 227 13.85 16.21 -32.33
C VAL A 227 12.43 15.69 -32.54
N VAL A 228 11.44 16.51 -32.19
CA VAL A 228 10.02 16.25 -32.44
C VAL A 228 9.44 17.36 -33.30
N VAL A 229 8.41 17.04 -34.08
CA VAL A 229 7.73 18.02 -34.93
C VAL A 229 6.26 18.08 -34.58
N HIS A 230 5.77 19.28 -34.30
CA HIS A 230 4.36 19.55 -34.05
C HIS A 230 3.89 20.69 -34.94
N GLN A 231 2.80 20.46 -35.69
CA GLN A 231 2.22 21.45 -36.62
C GLN A 231 3.25 22.06 -37.59
N GLY A 232 4.19 21.24 -38.08
CA GLY A 232 5.24 21.67 -39.02
C GLY A 232 6.44 22.38 -38.40
N ARG A 233 6.47 22.57 -37.07
CA ARG A 233 7.61 23.17 -36.36
C ARG A 233 8.42 22.13 -35.60
N GLU A 234 9.74 22.21 -35.70
CA GLU A 234 10.67 21.34 -34.99
C GLU A 234 11.01 21.89 -33.60
N TYR A 235 11.20 20.97 -32.66
CA TYR A 235 11.61 21.24 -31.28
C TYR A 235 12.69 20.24 -30.86
N ARG A 236 13.67 20.69 -30.06
CA ARG A 236 14.83 19.87 -29.65
C ARG A 236 14.47 18.64 -28.82
N SER A 237 13.40 18.69 -28.04
CA SER A 237 12.87 17.55 -27.30
C SER A 237 11.38 17.71 -27.01
N VAL A 238 10.75 16.67 -26.48
CA VAL A 238 9.35 16.69 -26.06
C VAL A 238 9.11 17.77 -25.00
N ALA A 239 10.04 17.94 -24.05
CA ALA A 239 9.96 18.98 -23.02
C ALA A 239 9.89 20.39 -23.64
N HIS A 240 10.74 20.70 -24.62
CA HIS A 240 10.74 22.00 -25.30
C HIS A 240 9.42 22.25 -26.03
N ALA A 241 8.94 21.26 -26.79
CA ALA A 241 7.67 21.38 -27.50
C ALA A 241 6.50 21.57 -26.53
N TYR A 242 6.40 20.72 -25.51
CA TYR A 242 5.31 20.75 -24.54
C TYR A 242 5.23 22.11 -23.83
N TRP A 243 6.37 22.62 -23.36
CA TRP A 243 6.39 23.91 -22.68
C TRP A 243 6.15 25.09 -23.62
N ALA A 244 6.69 25.08 -24.84
CA ALA A 244 6.42 26.14 -25.82
C ALA A 244 4.93 26.19 -26.18
N LEU A 245 4.30 25.04 -26.44
CA LEU A 245 2.89 24.94 -26.81
C LEU A 245 1.93 25.31 -25.65
N SER A 246 2.44 25.32 -24.43
CA SER A 246 1.63 25.60 -23.24
C SER A 246 1.24 27.07 -23.07
N THR A 247 1.96 27.99 -23.73
CA THR A 247 1.72 29.44 -23.65
C THR A 247 0.90 29.96 -24.82
N SER A 248 0.13 31.02 -24.58
CA SER A 248 -0.61 31.77 -25.60
C SER A 248 0.21 32.90 -26.22
N ASP A 249 1.34 33.29 -25.61
CA ASP A 249 2.21 34.37 -26.07
C ASP A 249 3.26 33.83 -27.08
N PRO A 250 3.24 34.30 -28.35
CA PRO A 250 4.19 33.84 -29.37
C PRO A 250 5.66 34.14 -29.06
N GLY A 251 5.95 35.29 -28.43
CA GLY A 251 7.32 35.67 -28.07
C GLY A 251 7.85 34.87 -26.87
N ARG A 252 6.97 34.47 -25.95
CA ARG A 252 7.30 33.48 -24.90
C ARG A 252 7.50 32.09 -25.51
N HIS A 253 6.61 31.67 -26.41
CA HIS A 253 6.71 30.39 -27.11
C HIS A 253 8.09 30.23 -27.78
N ASP A 254 8.52 31.23 -28.55
CA ASP A 254 9.79 31.16 -29.30
C ASP A 254 11.00 31.10 -28.38
N ARG A 255 10.99 31.86 -27.28
CA ARG A 255 12.06 31.80 -26.26
C ARG A 255 12.11 30.44 -25.55
N ILE A 256 10.97 29.86 -25.22
CA ILE A 256 10.90 28.54 -24.59
C ILE A 256 11.39 27.46 -25.56
N ALA A 257 10.97 27.52 -26.82
CA ALA A 257 11.41 26.58 -27.86
C ALA A 257 12.93 26.67 -28.12
N ALA A 258 13.49 27.87 -27.97
CA ALA A 258 14.91 28.17 -28.14
C ALA A 258 15.76 28.03 -26.86
N ALA A 259 15.20 27.61 -25.72
CA ALA A 259 15.94 27.39 -24.47
C ALA A 259 16.87 26.18 -24.55
N ASP A 260 18.14 26.27 -24.12
CA ASP A 260 19.16 25.27 -24.45
C ASP A 260 18.91 23.90 -23.80
N ARG A 261 18.23 23.88 -22.66
CA ARG A 261 17.94 22.68 -21.89
C ARG A 261 16.46 22.61 -21.51
N GLY A 262 15.91 21.39 -21.38
CA GLY A 262 14.50 21.21 -21.06
C GLY A 262 14.09 21.81 -19.71
N PHE A 263 14.98 21.82 -18.72
CA PHE A 263 14.69 22.49 -17.45
C PHE A 263 14.62 24.02 -17.58
N GLU A 264 15.37 24.63 -18.50
CA GLU A 264 15.29 26.07 -18.78
C GLU A 264 13.99 26.40 -19.51
N ALA A 265 13.58 25.55 -20.45
CA ALA A 265 12.26 25.65 -21.10
C ALA A 265 11.12 25.61 -20.06
N ALA A 266 11.22 24.72 -19.06
CA ALA A 266 10.26 24.64 -17.97
C ALA A 266 10.23 25.92 -17.11
N ALA A 267 11.40 26.43 -16.74
CA ALA A 267 11.52 27.65 -15.94
C ALA A 267 10.92 28.87 -16.67
N LEU A 268 11.25 29.05 -17.96
CA LEU A 268 10.70 30.11 -18.79
C LEU A 268 9.17 30.00 -18.95
N ALA A 269 8.66 28.76 -19.06
CA ALA A 269 7.23 28.49 -19.17
C ALA A 269 6.46 28.66 -17.85
N ALA A 270 7.13 28.58 -16.70
CA ALA A 270 6.52 28.87 -15.40
C ALA A 270 6.13 30.35 -15.26
N GLU A 271 6.90 31.24 -15.88
CA GLU A 271 6.66 32.69 -15.89
C GLU A 271 5.77 33.16 -17.06
N ALA A 272 5.46 32.26 -18.00
CA ALA A 272 4.69 32.57 -19.20
C ALA A 272 3.18 32.48 -18.94
N PRO A 273 2.36 33.31 -19.60
CA PRO A 273 0.90 33.15 -19.55
C PRO A 273 0.52 31.80 -20.15
N ARG A 274 -0.33 31.04 -19.44
CA ARG A 274 -0.81 29.74 -19.90
C ARG A 274 -2.00 29.92 -20.86
N ARG A 275 -2.18 29.00 -21.81
CA ARG A 275 -3.44 28.92 -22.60
C ARG A 275 -4.60 28.52 -21.69
N ASP A 276 -5.78 29.08 -21.93
CA ASP A 276 -6.98 28.85 -21.11
C ASP A 276 -7.37 27.37 -21.02
N ASP A 277 -7.37 26.67 -22.17
CA ASP A 277 -7.77 25.24 -22.25
C ASP A 277 -6.61 24.26 -22.00
N TRP A 278 -5.46 24.74 -21.53
CA TRP A 278 -4.26 23.90 -21.42
C TRP A 278 -4.46 22.69 -20.53
N ALA A 279 -5.15 22.84 -19.40
CA ALA A 279 -5.35 21.74 -18.46
C ALA A 279 -6.12 20.56 -19.08
N ALA A 280 -7.08 20.84 -19.97
CA ALA A 280 -7.85 19.82 -20.68
C ALA A 280 -7.06 19.19 -21.83
N GLY A 281 -6.27 19.99 -22.56
CA GLY A 281 -5.53 19.54 -23.74
C GLY A 281 -4.15 18.93 -23.47
N ARG A 282 -3.52 19.22 -22.33
CA ARG A 282 -2.09 18.89 -22.08
C ARG A 282 -1.75 17.42 -22.25
N LEU A 283 -2.67 16.51 -21.88
CA LEU A 283 -2.46 15.06 -22.01
C LEU A 283 -2.37 14.63 -23.47
N ALA A 284 -3.28 15.14 -24.31
CA ALA A 284 -3.28 14.88 -25.73
C ALA A 284 -2.03 15.45 -26.42
N VAL A 285 -1.62 16.68 -26.04
CA VAL A 285 -0.39 17.29 -26.56
C VAL A 285 0.84 16.44 -26.21
N MET A 286 0.99 16.05 -24.94
CA MET A 286 2.11 15.19 -24.53
C MET A 286 2.12 13.85 -25.27
N GLY A 287 0.95 13.19 -25.39
CA GLY A 287 0.82 11.93 -26.12
C GLY A 287 1.20 12.06 -27.60
N ALA A 288 0.78 13.15 -28.26
CA ALA A 288 1.15 13.42 -29.65
C ALA A 288 2.67 13.62 -29.83
N LEU A 289 3.30 14.37 -28.93
CA LEU A 289 4.75 14.63 -28.97
C LEU A 289 5.57 13.36 -28.70
N LEU A 290 5.15 12.52 -27.74
CA LEU A 290 5.81 11.25 -27.46
C LEU A 290 5.67 10.27 -28.62
N ARG A 291 4.47 10.11 -29.20
CA ARG A 291 4.28 9.28 -30.41
C ARG A 291 5.19 9.73 -31.53
N ASP A 292 5.29 11.05 -31.72
CA ASP A 292 6.14 11.62 -32.73
C ASP A 292 7.63 11.33 -32.51
N LYS A 293 8.12 11.46 -31.26
CA LYS A 293 9.47 11.08 -30.86
C LYS A 293 9.78 9.64 -31.26
N TYR A 294 8.97 8.67 -30.84
CA TYR A 294 9.29 7.26 -31.10
C TYR A 294 9.11 6.87 -32.56
N ARG A 295 8.17 7.50 -33.28
CA ARG A 295 8.01 7.32 -34.73
C ARG A 295 9.23 7.81 -35.50
N ARG A 296 9.82 8.95 -35.10
CA ARG A 296 10.98 9.56 -35.79
C ARG A 296 12.31 8.93 -35.40
N HIS A 297 12.40 8.33 -34.22
CA HIS A 297 13.65 7.81 -33.67
C HIS A 297 13.55 6.29 -33.40
N PRO A 298 13.70 5.43 -34.42
CA PRO A 298 13.54 3.97 -34.29
C PRO A 298 14.44 3.34 -33.22
N ALA A 299 15.66 3.87 -33.01
CA ALA A 299 16.55 3.40 -31.96
C ALA A 299 15.93 3.62 -30.55
N LEU A 300 15.27 4.75 -30.32
CA LEU A 300 14.59 5.03 -29.06
C LEU A 300 13.31 4.20 -28.90
N ALA A 301 12.61 3.93 -30.01
CA ALA A 301 11.47 3.02 -30.02
C ALA A 301 11.89 1.59 -29.65
N ALA A 302 13.04 1.13 -30.13
CA ALA A 302 13.61 -0.16 -29.74
C ALA A 302 13.91 -0.20 -28.22
N THR A 303 14.48 0.86 -27.65
CA THR A 303 14.67 0.96 -26.19
C THR A 303 13.35 0.90 -25.42
N LEU A 304 12.29 1.54 -25.91
CA LEU A 304 10.96 1.49 -25.30
C LEU A 304 10.35 0.08 -25.38
N LEU A 305 10.45 -0.58 -26.54
CA LEU A 305 9.99 -1.97 -26.73
C LEU A 305 10.75 -2.96 -25.83
N ALA A 306 12.05 -2.76 -25.65
CA ALA A 306 12.89 -3.59 -24.80
C ALA A 306 12.48 -3.55 -23.31
N THR A 307 11.63 -2.61 -22.89
CA THR A 307 11.06 -2.61 -21.53
C THR A 307 10.05 -3.74 -21.29
N GLY A 308 9.64 -4.49 -22.33
CA GLY A 308 8.73 -5.63 -22.20
C GLY A 308 7.37 -5.21 -21.63
N ASP A 309 6.80 -6.03 -20.75
CA ASP A 309 5.55 -5.71 -20.04
C ASP A 309 5.75 -4.97 -18.71
N ALA A 310 6.98 -4.53 -18.43
CA ALA A 310 7.28 -3.80 -17.21
C ALA A 310 6.43 -2.52 -17.11
N ARG A 311 5.84 -2.30 -15.94
CA ARG A 311 5.21 -1.03 -15.60
C ARG A 311 6.27 0.07 -15.58
N ILE A 312 6.07 1.14 -16.33
CA ILE A 312 7.00 2.26 -16.43
C ILE A 312 6.61 3.34 -15.42
N LEU A 313 7.50 3.58 -14.46
CA LEU A 313 7.36 4.61 -13.43
C LEU A 313 8.28 5.79 -13.76
N SER A 314 7.72 6.91 -14.20
CA SER A 314 8.48 8.14 -14.42
C SER A 314 8.56 8.92 -13.11
N SER A 315 9.75 9.08 -12.53
CA SER A 315 9.98 9.84 -11.30
C SER A 315 10.64 11.19 -11.60
N GLY A 316 10.12 12.27 -11.01
CA GLY A 316 10.68 13.63 -11.18
C GLY A 316 10.34 14.33 -12.50
N GLU A 317 9.67 13.67 -13.42
CA GLU A 317 9.24 14.23 -14.71
C GLU A 317 8.40 15.51 -14.52
N MET A 318 8.83 16.60 -15.17
CA MET A 318 8.18 17.92 -15.10
C MET A 318 7.94 18.49 -13.69
N GLU A 319 8.61 17.93 -12.65
CA GLU A 319 8.37 18.23 -11.22
C GLU A 319 6.89 18.21 -10.83
N SER A 320 6.11 17.37 -11.49
CA SER A 320 4.65 17.38 -11.38
C SER A 320 4.12 16.06 -10.84
N ARG A 321 3.27 16.13 -9.82
CA ARG A 321 2.46 14.98 -9.35
C ARG A 321 1.54 14.43 -10.45
N TYR A 322 1.22 15.24 -11.46
CA TYR A 322 0.41 14.79 -12.60
C TYR A 322 1.23 13.92 -13.55
N TRP A 323 2.44 14.37 -13.91
CA TRP A 323 3.27 13.68 -14.90
C TRP A 323 4.11 12.55 -14.34
N SER A 324 4.51 12.64 -13.06
CA SER A 324 5.41 11.69 -12.40
C SER A 324 4.74 10.94 -11.25
N THR A 325 5.43 9.94 -10.69
CA THR A 325 4.98 9.21 -9.49
C THR A 325 5.04 10.03 -8.21
N ALA A 326 5.89 11.07 -8.13
CA ALA A 326 6.04 11.96 -6.97
C ALA A 326 5.88 11.26 -5.59
N GLY A 327 6.58 10.14 -5.40
CA GLY A 327 6.34 9.21 -4.28
C GLY A 327 5.29 8.15 -4.62
N ARG A 328 4.29 7.94 -3.73
CA ARG A 328 3.18 6.98 -3.92
C ARG A 328 1.88 7.61 -4.46
N GLU A 329 1.80 8.93 -4.56
CA GLU A 329 0.54 9.66 -4.81
C GLU A 329 0.44 10.29 -6.21
N GLY A 330 1.52 10.31 -7.00
CA GLY A 330 1.50 10.89 -8.34
C GLY A 330 0.82 9.99 -9.37
N THR A 331 0.18 10.61 -10.36
CA THR A 331 -0.64 9.88 -11.36
C THR A 331 0.20 9.19 -12.45
N ASN A 332 1.48 9.53 -12.59
CA ASN A 332 2.43 8.88 -13.51
C ASN A 332 1.95 8.90 -14.99
N TRP A 333 1.38 10.02 -15.46
CA TRP A 333 0.83 10.07 -16.82
C TRP A 333 1.88 9.88 -17.92
N VAL A 334 3.15 10.27 -17.71
CA VAL A 334 4.19 10.02 -18.71
C VAL A 334 4.48 8.52 -18.83
N GLY A 335 4.69 7.82 -17.71
CA GLY A 335 4.90 6.38 -17.72
C GLY A 335 3.75 5.62 -18.40
N ARG A 336 2.50 6.00 -18.10
CA ARG A 336 1.31 5.43 -18.75
C ARG A 336 1.27 5.69 -20.26
N LEU A 337 1.62 6.90 -20.70
CA LEU A 337 1.68 7.20 -22.14
C LEU A 337 2.78 6.39 -22.84
N LEU A 338 3.93 6.20 -22.18
CA LEU A 338 5.00 5.35 -22.71
C LEU A 338 4.54 3.89 -22.86
N GLU A 339 3.80 3.35 -21.89
CA GLU A 339 3.21 2.00 -21.99
C GLU A 339 2.20 1.89 -23.15
N VAL A 340 1.34 2.90 -23.35
CA VAL A 340 0.41 2.95 -24.49
C VAL A 340 1.17 2.97 -25.80
N ILE A 341 2.18 3.84 -25.93
CA ILE A 341 2.96 3.97 -27.16
C ILE A 341 3.77 2.70 -27.43
N ARG A 342 4.34 2.07 -26.40
CA ARG A 342 4.99 0.76 -26.51
C ARG A 342 4.04 -0.28 -27.10
N SER A 343 2.80 -0.33 -26.61
CA SER A 343 1.77 -1.22 -27.13
C SER A 343 1.40 -0.90 -28.58
N GLU A 344 1.21 0.38 -28.93
CA GLU A 344 0.96 0.82 -30.30
C GLU A 344 2.09 0.39 -31.26
N LEU A 345 3.35 0.54 -30.85
CA LEU A 345 4.53 0.14 -31.63
C LEU A 345 4.62 -1.39 -31.79
N ALA A 346 4.37 -2.15 -30.72
CA ALA A 346 4.39 -3.60 -30.75
C ALA A 346 3.27 -4.16 -31.65
N ALA A 347 2.05 -3.62 -31.52
CA ALA A 347 0.91 -3.96 -32.34
C ALA A 347 1.16 -3.66 -33.83
N SER A 348 1.71 -2.48 -34.14
CA SER A 348 2.07 -2.12 -35.53
C SER A 348 3.14 -3.06 -36.09
N SER A 349 4.15 -3.41 -35.30
CA SER A 349 5.21 -4.34 -35.70
C SER A 349 4.71 -5.77 -35.92
N ALA A 350 3.65 -6.16 -35.19
CA ALA A 350 2.98 -7.44 -35.32
C ALA A 350 1.86 -7.46 -36.37
N GLY A 351 1.53 -6.32 -37.00
CA GLY A 351 0.43 -6.21 -37.98
C GLY A 351 -0.97 -6.29 -37.37
N LEU A 352 -1.11 -5.95 -36.08
CA LEU A 352 -2.39 -5.87 -35.37
C LEU A 352 -3.08 -4.51 -35.52
N LEU A 353 -2.33 -3.47 -35.87
CA LEU A 353 -2.78 -2.10 -36.12
C LEU A 353 -2.16 -1.53 -37.39
#